data_AF-A0A534T026-F1
#
_entry.id   AF-A0A534T026-F1
#
_cell.length_a   1.000
_cell.length_b   1.000
_cell.length_c   1.000
_cell.angle_alpha   90.00
_cell.angle_beta   90.00
_cell.angle_gamma   90.00
#
_symmetry.space_group_name_H-M   'P 1'
#
loop_
_entity.id
_entity.type
_entity.pdbx_description
1 polymer ?
#
loop_
_entity_poly.entity_id
_entity_poly.type
_entity_poly.pdbx_seq_one_letter_code
_entity_poly.pdbx_strand_id
1 'polypeptide(L)'
;MSAEAVLKGRTLPAKEFCDVLVNEVQNGHARLHHPFYKDLYDGTLPLETVKIWAKEAWGIFAYNVAINTAKLVRCQLSGIHDPEIHKKFVDIIHSEVGYAYFEGSPRPVLGHRALFLRFGESIGIPAKELERCEVEEDFLPTTVLARVGWLDIALRSNHILEQVASTNCCNEYSNQLTGGKFFHAFR
;
A
#
# COMPACT_ATOMS: atom_id res chain seq x y z
N MET A 1 -9.00 5.91 -23.63
CA MET A 1 -7.85 5.30 -24.34
C MET A 1 -6.95 4.67 -23.28
N SER A 2 -6.47 3.43 -23.46
CA SER A 2 -5.60 2.77 -22.48
C SER A 2 -4.20 3.39 -22.44
N ALA A 3 -3.53 3.33 -21.29
CA ALA A 3 -2.15 3.81 -21.15
C ALA A 3 -1.21 3.13 -22.18
N GLU A 4 -1.39 1.84 -22.42
CA GLU A 4 -0.68 1.08 -23.45
C GLU A 4 -0.82 1.71 -24.85
N ALA A 5 -2.03 2.15 -25.23
CA ALA A 5 -2.27 2.79 -26.52
C ALA A 5 -1.59 4.16 -26.65
N VAL A 6 -1.44 4.90 -25.55
CA VAL A 6 -0.74 6.19 -25.52
C VAL A 6 0.78 6.00 -25.57
N LEU A 7 1.30 4.98 -24.90
CA LEU A 7 2.74 4.71 -24.75
C LEU A 7 3.36 3.93 -25.92
N LYS A 8 2.54 3.31 -26.78
CA LYS A 8 3.04 2.45 -27.86
C LYS A 8 3.98 3.21 -28.82
N GLY A 9 5.27 2.91 -28.71
CA GLY A 9 6.33 3.45 -29.58
C GLY A 9 6.68 4.92 -29.36
N ARG A 10 6.31 5.50 -28.21
CA ARG A 10 6.54 6.92 -27.92
C ARG A 10 7.14 7.11 -26.53
N THR A 11 8.12 8.00 -26.44
CA THR A 11 8.60 8.52 -25.16
C THR A 11 7.86 9.82 -24.87
N LEU A 12 7.14 9.86 -23.76
CA LEU A 12 6.44 11.07 -23.32
C LEU A 12 7.35 11.95 -22.48
N PRO A 13 7.13 13.28 -22.46
CA PRO A 13 7.65 14.14 -21.41
C PRO A 13 7.25 13.62 -20.02
N ALA A 14 8.12 13.79 -19.03
CA ALA A 14 7.93 13.22 -17.69
C ALA A 14 6.56 13.57 -17.07
N LYS A 15 6.09 14.81 -17.25
CA LYS A 15 4.78 15.26 -16.76
C LYS A 15 3.63 14.48 -17.40
N GLU A 16 3.63 14.38 -18.73
CA GLU A 16 2.59 13.65 -19.47
C GLU A 16 2.59 12.16 -19.12
N PHE A 17 3.77 11.58 -18.90
CA PHE A 17 3.89 10.20 -18.43
C PHE A 17 3.27 10.02 -17.04
N CYS A 18 3.58 10.92 -16.10
CA CYS A 18 2.95 10.91 -14.77
C CYS A 18 1.43 11.05 -14.85
N ASP A 19 0.91 11.92 -15.71
CA ASP A 19 -0.52 12.12 -15.89
C ASP A 19 -1.19 10.84 -16.43
N VAL A 20 -0.55 10.13 -17.37
CA VAL A 20 -1.02 8.83 -17.86
C VAL A 20 -1.08 7.79 -16.74
N LEU A 21 -0.03 7.68 -15.92
CA LEU A 21 0.00 6.74 -14.78
C LEU A 21 -1.09 7.04 -13.76
N VAL A 22 -1.25 8.30 -13.36
CA VAL A 22 -2.28 8.71 -12.40
C VAL A 22 -3.68 8.40 -12.94
N ASN A 23 -3.91 8.72 -14.22
CA ASN A 23 -5.19 8.46 -14.88
C ASN A 23 -5.52 6.96 -14.95
N GLU A 24 -4.51 6.12 -15.20
CA GLU A 24 -4.66 4.66 -15.20
C GLU A 24 -5.05 4.13 -13.82
N VAL A 25 -4.46 4.66 -12.75
CA VAL A 25 -4.85 4.30 -11.38
C VAL A 25 -6.28 4.74 -11.09
N GLN A 26 -6.62 6.00 -11.37
CA GLN A 26 -7.96 6.54 -11.07
C GLN A 26 -9.07 5.74 -11.76
N ASN A 27 -8.86 5.30 -13.00
CA ASN A 27 -9.90 4.68 -13.81
C ASN A 27 -9.78 3.16 -13.93
N GLY A 28 -8.63 2.58 -13.59
CA GLY A 28 -8.35 1.15 -13.75
C GLY A 28 -8.07 0.40 -12.45
N HIS A 29 -7.83 1.09 -11.33
CA HIS A 29 -7.49 0.42 -10.08
C HIS A 29 -8.69 -0.33 -9.52
N ALA A 30 -8.65 -1.67 -9.56
CA ALA A 30 -9.76 -2.55 -9.18
C ALA A 30 -10.40 -2.17 -7.84
N ARG A 31 -9.58 -1.90 -6.80
CA ARG A 31 -10.09 -1.49 -5.48
C ARG A 31 -10.98 -0.25 -5.48
N LEU A 32 -10.73 0.73 -6.36
CA LEU A 32 -11.51 1.97 -6.41
C LEU A 32 -12.91 1.76 -6.99
N HIS A 33 -13.07 0.74 -7.83
CA HIS A 33 -14.29 0.49 -8.60
C HIS A 33 -15.02 -0.79 -8.19
N HIS A 34 -14.44 -1.60 -7.30
CA HIS A 34 -15.00 -2.87 -6.89
C HIS A 34 -16.21 -2.67 -5.96
N PRO A 35 -17.38 -3.30 -6.23
CA PRO A 35 -18.60 -3.12 -5.43
C PRO A 35 -18.40 -3.36 -3.93
N PHE A 36 -17.69 -4.43 -3.57
CA PHE A 36 -17.32 -4.72 -2.17
C PHE A 36 -16.67 -3.53 -1.45
N TYR A 37 -15.71 -2.85 -2.09
CA TYR A 37 -15.02 -1.73 -1.45
C TYR A 37 -15.92 -0.51 -1.35
N LYS A 38 -16.82 -0.30 -2.32
CA LYS A 38 -17.85 0.72 -2.21
C LYS A 38 -18.74 0.46 -0.99
N ASP A 39 -19.27 -0.75 -0.85
CA ASP A 39 -20.11 -1.12 0.30
C ASP A 39 -19.35 -1.01 1.64
N LEU A 40 -18.06 -1.36 1.64
CA LEU A 40 -17.17 -1.17 2.80
C LEU A 40 -17.04 0.31 3.19
N TYR A 41 -16.82 1.19 2.22
CA TYR A 41 -16.69 2.64 2.45
C TYR A 41 -18.00 3.32 2.78
N ASP A 42 -19.13 2.78 2.31
CA ASP A 42 -20.47 3.28 2.61
C ASP A 42 -20.99 2.74 3.96
N GLY A 43 -20.24 1.84 4.62
CA GLY A 43 -20.59 1.26 5.92
C GLY A 43 -21.77 0.30 5.88
N THR A 44 -22.07 -0.28 4.72
CA THR A 44 -23.26 -1.13 4.50
C THR A 44 -22.97 -2.62 4.66
N LEU A 45 -21.70 -3.01 4.73
CA LEU A 45 -21.31 -4.41 4.93
C LEU A 45 -21.62 -4.90 6.35
N PRO A 46 -22.08 -6.15 6.52
CA PRO A 46 -22.19 -6.77 7.83
C PRO A 46 -20.84 -6.84 8.54
N LEU A 47 -20.84 -6.69 9.87
CA LEU A 47 -19.60 -6.70 10.66
C LEU A 47 -18.77 -7.98 10.44
N GLU A 48 -19.40 -9.15 10.33
CA GLU A 48 -18.68 -10.41 10.05
C GLU A 48 -17.97 -10.39 8.70
N THR A 49 -18.56 -9.76 7.68
CA THR A 49 -17.91 -9.56 6.38
C THR A 49 -16.70 -8.64 6.50
N VAL A 50 -16.81 -7.56 7.29
CA VAL A 50 -15.68 -6.66 7.58
C VAL A 50 -14.56 -7.41 8.31
N LYS A 51 -14.90 -8.28 9.27
CA LYS A 51 -13.89 -9.09 9.99
C LYS A 51 -13.13 -10.03 9.05
N ILE A 52 -13.83 -10.71 8.15
CA ILE A 52 -13.21 -11.59 7.15
C ILE A 52 -12.25 -10.78 6.26
N TRP A 53 -12.72 -9.63 5.76
CA TRP A 53 -11.86 -8.74 4.96
C TRP A 53 -10.64 -8.25 5.74
N ALA A 54 -10.81 -7.87 7.01
CA ALA A 54 -9.71 -7.37 7.83
C ALA A 54 -8.60 -8.43 8.01
N LYS A 55 -8.99 -9.70 8.18
CA LYS A 55 -8.04 -10.83 8.22
C LYS A 55 -7.30 -10.94 6.90
N GLU A 56 -8.00 -11.00 5.77
CA GLU A 56 -7.36 -11.10 4.44
C GLU A 56 -6.43 -9.91 4.14
N ALA A 57 -6.87 -8.70 4.46
CA ALA A 57 -6.11 -7.46 4.24
C ALA A 57 -4.83 -7.40 5.09
N TRP A 58 -4.87 -7.92 6.32
CA TRP A 58 -3.69 -8.03 7.18
C TRP A 58 -2.55 -8.78 6.49
N GLY A 59 -2.90 -9.82 5.73
CA GLY A 59 -1.95 -10.59 4.95
C GLY A 59 -1.09 -9.75 4.01
N ILE A 60 -1.56 -8.61 3.54
CA ILE A 60 -0.79 -7.71 2.68
C ILE A 60 -0.11 -6.63 3.53
N PHE A 61 -0.86 -5.99 4.43
CA PHE A 61 -0.38 -4.83 5.20
C PHE A 61 0.73 -5.14 6.21
N ALA A 62 0.84 -6.38 6.67
CA ALA A 62 1.93 -6.81 7.54
C ALA A 62 3.33 -6.60 6.92
N TYR A 63 3.44 -6.47 5.59
CA TYR A 63 4.70 -6.43 4.85
C TYR A 63 5.11 -5.02 4.36
N ASN A 64 4.34 -3.97 4.68
CA ASN A 64 4.60 -2.62 4.14
C ASN A 64 6.02 -2.10 4.46
N VAL A 65 6.56 -2.39 5.65
CA VAL A 65 7.93 -1.99 6.02
C VAL A 65 8.97 -2.63 5.12
N ALA A 66 8.85 -3.94 4.85
CA ALA A 66 9.77 -4.66 3.99
C ALA A 66 9.71 -4.11 2.55
N ILE A 67 8.50 -3.88 2.03
CA ILE A 67 8.28 -3.32 0.69
C ILE A 67 8.91 -1.93 0.55
N ASN A 68 8.71 -1.05 1.54
CA ASN A 68 9.28 0.30 1.51
C ASN A 68 10.80 0.29 1.69
N THR A 69 11.34 -0.61 2.50
CA THR A 69 12.80 -0.78 2.67
C THR A 69 13.46 -1.27 1.40
N ALA A 70 12.85 -2.20 0.67
CA ALA A 70 13.39 -2.73 -0.58
C ALA A 70 13.58 -1.64 -1.65
N LYS A 71 12.70 -0.63 -1.69
CA LYS A 71 12.83 0.52 -2.59
C LYS A 71 14.05 1.38 -2.29
N LEU A 72 14.36 1.62 -1.01
CA LEU A 72 15.57 2.35 -0.63
C LEU A 72 16.83 1.59 -1.10
N VAL A 73 16.86 0.28 -0.90
CA VAL A 73 17.95 -0.59 -1.37
C VAL A 73 18.07 -0.52 -2.89
N ARG A 74 16.96 -0.70 -3.62
CA ARG A 74 16.96 -0.65 -5.09
C ARG A 74 17.38 0.72 -5.62
N CYS A 75 16.95 1.81 -4.99
CA CYS A 75 17.36 3.17 -5.33
C CYS A 75 18.89 3.30 -5.35
N GLN A 76 19.57 2.81 -4.31
CA GLN A 76 21.03 2.78 -4.24
C GLN A 76 21.65 1.86 -5.29
N LEU A 77 21.11 0.65 -5.49
CA LEU A 77 21.60 -0.30 -6.49
C LEU A 77 21.40 0.20 -7.95
N SER A 78 20.45 1.11 -8.17
CA SER A 78 20.25 1.80 -9.46
C SER A 78 21.21 2.98 -9.68
N GLY A 79 22.19 3.20 -8.79
CA GLY A 79 23.16 4.29 -8.91
C GLY A 79 22.62 5.67 -8.53
N ILE A 80 21.43 5.73 -7.90
CA ILE A 80 20.86 6.97 -7.41
C ILE A 80 21.42 7.19 -6.00
N HIS A 81 22.31 8.16 -5.85
CA HIS A 81 22.96 8.49 -4.58
C HIS A 81 22.59 9.88 -4.05
N ASP A 82 21.53 10.48 -4.59
CA ASP A 82 21.00 11.76 -4.12
C ASP A 82 20.42 11.60 -2.70
N PRO A 83 20.99 12.27 -1.68
CA PRO A 83 20.53 12.15 -0.30
C PRO A 83 19.10 12.67 -0.11
N GLU A 84 18.63 13.63 -0.90
CA GLU A 84 17.26 14.14 -0.83
C GLU A 84 16.25 13.11 -1.35
N ILE A 85 16.65 12.26 -2.30
CA ILE A 85 15.82 11.13 -2.76
C ILE A 85 15.81 10.02 -1.71
N HIS A 86 16.96 9.67 -1.14
CA HIS A 86 17.04 8.64 -0.09
C HIS A 86 16.22 9.01 1.13
N LYS A 87 16.31 10.28 1.56
CA LYS A 87 15.54 10.81 2.69
C LYS A 87 14.03 10.60 2.51
N LYS A 88 13.49 10.80 1.31
CA LYS A 88 12.07 10.54 1.03
C LYS A 88 11.66 9.09 1.29
N PHE A 89 12.51 8.12 0.94
CA PHE A 89 12.23 6.72 1.25
C PHE A 89 12.35 6.41 2.76
N VAL A 90 13.33 7.02 3.43
CA VAL A 90 13.49 6.90 4.89
C VAL A 90 12.26 7.45 5.61
N ASP A 91 11.76 8.62 5.19
CA ASP A 91 10.57 9.24 5.78
C ASP A 91 9.32 8.34 5.62
N ILE A 92 9.18 7.67 4.47
CA ILE A 92 8.11 6.67 4.27
C ILE A 92 8.26 5.51 5.25
N ILE A 93 9.47 4.94 5.37
CA ILE A 93 9.71 3.80 6.29
C ILE A 93 9.42 4.21 7.73
N HIS A 94 9.86 5.39 8.16
CA HIS A 94 9.56 5.93 9.48
C HIS A 94 8.05 6.04 9.72
N SER A 95 7.29 6.53 8.75
CA SER A 95 5.82 6.57 8.85
C SER A 95 5.23 5.16 9.06
N GLU A 96 5.69 4.16 8.32
CA GLU A 96 5.21 2.77 8.45
C GLU A 96 5.49 2.17 9.84
N VAL A 97 6.70 2.40 10.38
CA VAL A 97 7.12 1.84 11.68
C VAL A 97 6.65 2.66 12.89
N GLY A 98 6.09 3.85 12.68
CA GLY A 98 5.55 4.69 13.75
C GLY A 98 6.53 5.71 14.32
N TYR A 99 7.24 6.43 13.46
CA TYR A 99 8.04 7.60 13.84
C TYR A 99 7.58 8.82 13.05
N ALA A 100 7.28 9.91 13.75
CA ALA A 100 6.99 11.21 13.16
C ALA A 100 8.07 12.22 13.56
N TYR A 101 8.62 12.96 12.60
CA TYR A 101 9.55 14.04 12.91
C TYR A 101 8.79 15.26 13.44
N PHE A 102 9.11 15.66 14.67
CA PHE A 102 8.62 16.89 15.28
C PHE A 102 9.83 17.73 15.66
N GLU A 103 9.97 18.93 15.08
CA GLU A 103 11.07 19.87 15.39
C GLU A 103 12.47 19.25 15.26
N GLY A 104 12.69 18.42 14.24
CA GLY A 104 14.00 17.82 13.96
C GLY A 104 14.34 16.58 14.79
N SER A 105 13.44 16.12 15.67
CA SER A 105 13.61 14.88 16.44
C SER A 105 12.50 13.87 16.12
N PRO A 106 12.81 12.59 15.87
CA PRO A 106 11.79 11.58 15.67
C PRO A 106 11.08 11.29 17.00
N ARG A 107 9.75 11.36 17.01
CA ARG A 107 8.92 10.96 18.16
C ARG A 107 8.16 9.67 17.82
N PRO A 108 8.06 8.72 18.77
CA PRO A 108 7.29 7.52 18.57
C PRO A 108 5.79 7.86 18.45
N VAL A 109 5.17 7.34 17.41
CA VAL A 109 3.72 7.31 17.17
C VAL A 109 3.32 5.86 16.86
N LEU A 110 2.02 5.60 16.70
CA LEU A 110 1.60 4.27 16.28
C LEU A 110 1.93 4.08 14.80
N GLY A 111 2.75 3.07 14.49
CA GLY A 111 2.98 2.64 13.12
C GLY A 111 1.74 1.98 12.52
N HIS A 112 1.72 1.82 11.20
CA HIS A 112 0.57 1.27 10.47
C HIS A 112 0.19 -0.13 10.96
N ARG A 113 1.19 -0.98 11.29
CA ARG A 113 0.95 -2.30 11.89
C ARG A 113 0.14 -2.18 13.19
N ALA A 114 0.57 -1.31 14.10
CA ALA A 114 -0.09 -1.12 15.39
C ALA A 114 -1.49 -0.52 15.25
N LEU A 115 -1.68 0.41 14.30
CA LEU A 115 -2.99 0.97 13.98
C LEU A 115 -3.95 -0.10 13.44
N PHE A 116 -3.48 -0.98 12.57
CA PHE A 116 -4.32 -2.04 12.01
C PHE A 116 -4.70 -3.10 13.07
N LEU A 117 -3.78 -3.45 13.98
CA LEU A 117 -4.09 -4.33 15.11
C LEU A 117 -5.18 -3.73 16.00
N ARG A 118 -5.09 -2.43 16.32
CA ARG A 118 -6.15 -1.72 17.08
C ARG A 118 -7.48 -1.69 16.34
N PHE A 119 -7.46 -1.50 15.02
CA PHE A 119 -8.66 -1.61 14.20
C PHE A 119 -9.27 -3.01 14.33
N GLY A 120 -8.46 -4.08 14.19
CA GLY A 120 -8.89 -5.46 14.42
C GLY A 120 -9.55 -5.66 15.78
N GLU A 121 -8.91 -5.20 16.86
CA GLU A 121 -9.44 -5.28 18.22
C GLU A 121 -10.79 -4.56 18.35
N SER A 122 -10.94 -3.39 17.74
CA SER A 122 -12.18 -2.60 17.77
C SER A 122 -13.36 -3.30 17.12
N ILE A 123 -13.11 -4.16 16.13
CA ILE A 123 -14.12 -4.99 15.48
C ILE A 123 -14.17 -6.41 16.07
N GLY A 124 -13.51 -6.67 17.20
CA GLY A 124 -13.57 -7.94 17.92
C GLY A 124 -12.68 -9.05 17.38
N ILE A 125 -11.61 -8.72 16.65
CA ILE A 125 -10.55 -9.67 16.27
C ILE A 125 -9.35 -9.45 17.21
N PRO A 126 -8.98 -10.45 18.04
CA PRO A 126 -7.79 -10.34 18.88
C PRO A 126 -6.52 -10.10 18.07
N ALA A 127 -5.61 -9.23 18.54
CA ALA A 127 -4.35 -8.95 17.84
C ALA A 127 -3.54 -10.21 17.53
N LYS A 128 -3.47 -11.15 18.48
CA LYS A 128 -2.79 -12.45 18.31
C LYS A 128 -3.35 -13.29 17.16
N GLU A 129 -4.64 -13.14 16.86
CA GLU A 129 -5.29 -13.84 15.76
C GLU A 129 -4.83 -13.28 14.41
N LEU A 130 -4.79 -11.94 14.26
CA LEU A 130 -4.23 -11.31 13.07
C LEU A 130 -2.75 -11.67 12.90
N GLU A 131 -1.95 -11.52 13.94
CA GLU A 131 -0.50 -11.79 13.88
C GLU A 131 -0.19 -13.25 13.53
N ARG A 132 -1.04 -14.20 13.93
CA ARG A 132 -0.89 -15.62 13.59
C ARG A 132 -1.05 -15.91 12.10
N CYS A 133 -1.83 -15.11 11.38
CA CYS A 133 -2.10 -15.37 9.96
C CYS A 133 -0.83 -15.36 9.10
N GLU A 134 0.32 -14.86 9.58
CA GLU A 134 1.59 -14.89 8.82
C GLU A 134 2.18 -16.29 8.57
N VAL A 135 1.69 -17.35 9.24
CA VAL A 135 2.36 -18.67 9.32
C VAL A 135 1.55 -19.87 8.78
N GLU A 136 0.23 -19.75 8.55
CA GLU A 136 -0.66 -20.88 8.20
C GLU A 136 -1.47 -20.65 6.91
N GLU A 137 -2.18 -21.69 6.47
CA GLU A 137 -3.12 -21.76 5.31
C GLU A 137 -4.37 -20.88 5.48
N ASP A 138 -4.28 -19.80 6.27
CA ASP A 138 -5.39 -18.95 6.73
C ASP A 138 -5.89 -17.95 5.68
N PHE A 139 -5.18 -17.84 4.56
CA PHE A 139 -5.49 -16.89 3.50
C PHE A 139 -6.06 -17.56 2.27
N LEU A 140 -6.99 -16.86 1.62
CA LEU A 140 -7.41 -17.24 0.28
C LEU A 140 -6.20 -17.29 -0.67
N PRO A 141 -6.16 -18.25 -1.63
CA PRO A 141 -5.09 -18.32 -2.61
C PRO A 141 -4.85 -17.00 -3.36
N THR A 142 -5.92 -16.22 -3.59
CA THR A 142 -5.84 -14.89 -4.22
C THR A 142 -5.11 -13.87 -3.35
N THR A 143 -5.29 -13.91 -2.02
CA THR A 143 -4.56 -13.05 -1.08
C THR A 143 -3.09 -13.42 -1.03
N VAL A 144 -2.78 -14.71 -1.05
CA VAL A 144 -1.39 -15.18 -1.14
C VAL A 144 -0.76 -14.73 -2.45
N LEU A 145 -1.45 -14.87 -3.59
CA LEU A 145 -0.97 -14.40 -4.88
C LEU A 145 -0.73 -12.88 -4.90
N ALA A 146 -1.65 -12.09 -4.32
CA ALA A 146 -1.49 -10.65 -4.22
C ALA A 146 -0.28 -10.25 -3.37
N ARG A 147 -0.10 -10.88 -2.20
CA ARG A 147 1.08 -10.69 -1.34
C ARG A 147 2.37 -11.03 -2.06
N VAL A 148 2.43 -12.23 -2.67
CA VAL A 148 3.62 -12.71 -3.37
C VAL A 148 3.96 -11.78 -4.53
N GLY A 149 2.97 -11.36 -5.33
CA GLY A 149 3.19 -10.40 -6.43
C GLY A 149 3.75 -9.07 -5.93
N TRP A 150 3.23 -8.54 -4.82
CA TRP A 150 3.77 -7.32 -4.21
C TRP A 150 5.19 -7.46 -3.72
N LEU A 151 5.50 -8.55 -3.01
CA LEU A 151 6.85 -8.84 -2.55
C LEU A 151 7.81 -9.08 -3.71
N ASP A 152 7.34 -9.72 -4.79
CA ASP A 152 8.15 -9.99 -5.97
C ASP A 152 8.52 -8.69 -6.69
N ILE A 153 7.56 -7.80 -6.92
CA ILE A 153 7.84 -6.46 -7.47
C ILE A 153 8.82 -5.70 -6.55
N ALA A 154 8.56 -5.69 -5.24
CA ALA A 154 9.37 -4.95 -4.28
C ALA A 154 10.81 -5.48 -4.16
N LEU A 155 11.01 -6.79 -4.21
CA LEU A 155 12.31 -7.42 -3.92
C LEU A 155 13.07 -7.84 -5.18
N ARG A 156 12.38 -8.18 -6.27
CA ARG A 156 12.98 -8.75 -7.49
C ARG A 156 12.97 -7.83 -8.70
N SER A 157 12.16 -6.77 -8.73
CA SER A 157 12.26 -5.79 -9.82
C SER A 157 13.66 -5.20 -9.86
N ASN A 158 14.23 -5.11 -11.06
CA ASN A 158 15.54 -4.51 -11.31
C ASN A 158 15.46 -2.99 -11.57
N HIS A 159 14.25 -2.42 -11.60
CA HIS A 159 14.02 -1.03 -11.92
C HIS A 159 13.28 -0.32 -10.78
N ILE A 160 13.93 0.68 -10.20
CA ILE A 160 13.29 1.51 -9.15
C ILE A 160 11.97 2.15 -9.64
N LEU A 161 11.87 2.51 -10.92
CA LEU A 161 10.65 3.08 -11.49
C LEU A 161 9.47 2.12 -11.45
N GLU A 162 9.70 0.83 -11.69
CA GLU A 162 8.66 -0.20 -11.62
C GLU A 162 8.17 -0.37 -10.18
N GLN A 163 9.09 -0.35 -9.20
CA GLN A 163 8.75 -0.43 -7.78
C GLN A 163 7.95 0.79 -7.32
N VAL A 164 8.37 1.99 -7.70
CA VAL A 164 7.69 3.25 -7.34
C VAL A 164 6.32 3.35 -8.04
N ALA A 165 6.24 3.00 -9.33
CA ALA A 165 4.96 3.00 -10.05
C ALA A 165 3.97 2.01 -9.42
N SER A 166 4.40 0.77 -9.16
CA SER A 166 3.54 -0.29 -8.67
C SER A 166 3.10 -0.11 -7.21
N THR A 167 3.95 0.48 -6.34
CA THR A 167 3.65 0.54 -4.90
C THR A 167 3.33 1.94 -4.38
N ASN A 168 3.93 3.00 -4.91
CA ASN A 168 3.62 4.37 -4.49
C ASN A 168 2.55 5.01 -5.38
N CYS A 169 2.70 4.92 -6.71
CA CYS A 169 1.73 5.54 -7.62
C CYS A 169 0.41 4.77 -7.64
N CYS A 170 0.45 3.44 -7.74
CA CYS A 170 -0.78 2.64 -7.79
C CYS A 170 -1.49 2.52 -6.43
N ASN A 171 -0.76 2.08 -5.40
CA ASN A 171 -1.37 1.75 -4.11
C ASN A 171 -1.51 2.95 -3.16
N GLU A 172 -0.46 3.75 -2.96
CA GLU A 172 -0.56 4.86 -2.01
C GLU A 172 -1.50 5.97 -2.49
N TYR A 173 -1.48 6.27 -3.78
CA TYR A 173 -2.44 7.21 -4.35
C TYR A 173 -3.88 6.71 -4.21
N SER A 174 -4.13 5.42 -4.47
CA SER A 174 -5.46 4.86 -4.27
C SER A 174 -5.86 4.84 -2.78
N ASN A 175 -4.91 4.73 -1.84
CA ASN A 175 -5.18 4.86 -0.40
C ASN A 175 -5.61 6.29 -0.04
N GLN A 176 -4.95 7.30 -0.60
CA GLN A 176 -5.32 8.70 -0.37
C GLN A 176 -6.74 9.01 -0.86
N LEU A 177 -7.15 8.42 -1.99
CA LEU A 177 -8.50 8.59 -2.54
C LEU A 177 -9.59 7.94 -1.69
N THR A 178 -9.28 6.90 -0.91
CA THR A 178 -10.29 6.13 -0.16
C THR A 178 -10.19 6.28 1.36
N GLY A 179 -9.04 6.70 1.89
CA GLY A 179 -8.79 6.75 3.34
C GLY A 179 -9.78 7.63 4.09
N GLY A 180 -10.11 8.81 3.54
CA GLY A 180 -11.12 9.70 4.12
C GLY A 180 -12.52 9.07 4.22
N LYS A 181 -12.89 8.21 3.27
CA LYS A 181 -14.19 7.53 3.26
C LYS A 181 -14.27 6.47 4.36
N PHE A 182 -13.17 5.74 4.59
CA PHE A 182 -13.08 4.74 5.64
C PHE A 182 -13.33 5.35 7.03
N PHE A 183 -12.78 6.54 7.32
CA PHE A 183 -13.02 7.22 8.60
C PHE A 183 -14.48 7.60 8.84
N HIS A 184 -15.25 7.87 7.79
CA HIS A 184 -16.67 8.19 7.92
C HIS A 184 -17.53 6.95 8.21
N ALA A 185 -17.15 5.79 7.68
CA ALA A 185 -17.90 4.54 7.85
C ALA A 185 -17.80 3.94 9.26
N PHE A 186 -16.68 4.16 9.96
CA PHE A 186 -16.38 3.54 11.26
C PHE A 186 -16.42 4.53 12.43
N ARG A 187 -17.16 5.63 12.28
CA ARG A 187 -17.41 6.63 13.34
C ARG A 187 -18.72 6.35 14.05
#